data_AF-A0A2E1DZ46-F1
#
_entry.id   AF-A0A2E1DZ46-F1
#
_cell.length_a   1.000
_cell.length_b   1.000
_cell.length_c   1.000
_cell.angle_alpha   90.00
_cell.angle_beta   90.00
_cell.angle_gamma   90.00
#
_symmetry.space_group_name_H-M   'P 1'
#
loop_
_entity.id
_entity.type
_entity.pdbx_description
1 polymer ?
#
loop_
_entity_poly.entity_id
_entity_poly.type
_entity_poly.pdbx_seq_one_letter_code
_entity_poly.pdbx_strand_id
1 'polypeptide(L)'
;MNNMKNLKILFLLLFLTNLLSAQKTKVSPEKIDAYKKIYLTDKLNLNPENESKFWIAYNDYQDNLRIVYRAKRLKYRKMNLDSSNLSETEYKQFIDDFLDYEKKKIDLRAKLIVDLKEFMTL
;
A
#
# COMPACT_ATOMS: atom_id res chain seq x y z
N MET A 1 -8.64 53.27 -11.87
CA MET A 1 -8.55 52.09 -12.75
C MET A 1 -7.44 51.09 -12.39
N ASN A 2 -6.48 51.43 -11.51
CA ASN A 2 -5.38 50.52 -11.12
C ASN A 2 -5.80 49.45 -10.09
N ASN A 3 -6.75 49.75 -9.21
CA ASN A 3 -7.18 48.81 -8.15
C ASN A 3 -7.86 47.55 -8.70
N MET A 4 -8.63 47.66 -9.79
CA MET A 4 -9.25 46.51 -10.46
C MET A 4 -8.23 45.61 -11.18
N LYS A 5 -7.12 46.18 -11.68
CA LYS A 5 -6.03 45.40 -12.29
C LYS A 5 -5.29 44.58 -11.23
N ASN A 6 -5.03 45.19 -10.08
CA ASN A 6 -4.39 44.51 -8.94
C ASN A 6 -5.28 43.38 -8.39
N LEU A 7 -6.60 43.59 -8.37
CA LEU A 7 -7.56 42.56 -7.92
C LEU A 7 -7.62 41.37 -8.89
N LYS A 8 -7.61 41.62 -10.21
CA LYS A 8 -7.55 40.54 -11.23
C LYS A 8 -6.26 39.72 -11.13
N ILE A 9 -5.14 40.38 -10.86
CA ILE A 9 -3.84 39.71 -10.64
C ILE A 9 -3.90 38.84 -9.38
N LEU A 10 -4.50 39.32 -8.29
CA LEU A 10 -4.69 38.54 -7.06
C LEU A 10 -5.56 37.30 -7.29
N PHE A 11 -6.68 37.44 -8.00
CA PHE A 11 -7.53 36.30 -8.35
C PHE A 11 -6.81 35.28 -9.25
N LEU A 12 -5.99 35.75 -10.20
CA LEU A 12 -5.20 34.88 -11.06
C LEU A 12 -4.13 34.10 -10.25
N LEU A 13 -3.45 34.77 -9.31
CA LEU A 13 -2.50 34.14 -8.39
C LEU A 13 -3.16 33.07 -7.51
N LEU A 14 -4.36 33.35 -6.99
CA LEU A 14 -5.14 32.37 -6.22
C LEU A 14 -5.60 31.17 -7.07
N PHE A 15 -5.88 31.38 -8.35
CA PHE A 15 -6.26 30.29 -9.26
C PHE A 15 -5.05 29.41 -9.63
N LEU A 16 -3.88 30.01 -9.82
CA LEU A 16 -2.64 29.31 -10.17
C LEU A 16 -2.13 28.38 -9.05
N THR A 17 -2.33 28.72 -7.78
CA THR A 17 -1.92 27.85 -6.65
C THR A 17 -2.72 26.55 -6.58
N ASN A 18 -3.97 26.56 -7.05
CA ASN A 18 -4.81 25.36 -7.11
C ASN A 18 -4.36 24.38 -8.19
N LEU A 19 -3.83 24.87 -9.32
CA LEU A 19 -3.29 24.03 -10.41
C LEU A 19 -2.05 23.24 -9.97
N LEU A 20 -1.23 23.79 -9.07
CA LEU A 20 -0.05 23.11 -8.52
C LEU A 20 -0.41 21.95 -7.57
N SER A 21 -1.54 22.06 -6.87
CA SER A 21 -2.00 21.02 -5.92
C SER A 21 -2.67 19.82 -6.60
N ALA A 22 -3.12 19.97 -7.86
CA ALA A 22 -3.78 18.91 -8.62
C ALA A 22 -2.83 17.80 -9.13
N GLN A 23 -1.50 18.02 -9.12
CA GLN A 23 -0.52 17.05 -9.62
C GLN A 23 -0.22 15.89 -8.64
N LYS A 24 -0.62 16.00 -7.36
CA LYS A 24 -0.46 14.94 -6.37
C LYS A 24 -1.62 13.94 -6.42
N THR A 25 -1.75 13.21 -7.52
CA THR A 25 -2.81 12.21 -7.72
C THR A 25 -2.59 10.90 -6.98
N LYS A 26 -1.43 10.71 -6.35
CA LYS A 26 -1.13 9.50 -5.57
C LYS A 26 -1.33 9.77 -4.08
N VAL A 27 -2.30 9.07 -3.48
CA VAL A 27 -2.45 8.98 -2.03
C VAL A 27 -1.14 8.43 -1.46
N SER A 28 -0.58 9.12 -0.45
CA SER A 28 0.67 8.68 0.14
C SER A 28 0.47 7.37 0.93
N PRO A 29 1.49 6.50 1.04
CA PRO A 29 1.40 5.28 1.84
C PRO A 29 0.99 5.56 3.28
N GLU A 30 1.47 6.65 3.87
CA GLU A 30 1.16 7.07 5.23
C GLU A 30 -0.32 7.41 5.39
N LYS A 31 -0.91 8.06 4.38
CA LYS A 31 -2.34 8.38 4.35
C LYS A 31 -3.20 7.12 4.22
N ILE A 32 -2.75 6.13 3.44
CA ILE A 32 -3.42 4.82 3.35
C ILE A 32 -3.35 4.10 4.70
N ASP A 33 -2.19 4.09 5.34
CA ASP A 33 -1.99 3.40 6.62
C ASP A 33 -2.79 4.08 7.74
N ALA A 34 -2.92 5.41 7.73
CA ALA A 34 -3.82 6.14 8.61
C ALA A 34 -5.30 5.77 8.40
N TYR A 35 -5.76 5.67 7.15
CA TYR A 35 -7.13 5.24 6.86
C TYR A 35 -7.41 3.80 7.28
N LYS A 36 -6.46 2.88 7.06
CA LYS A 36 -6.56 1.50 7.56
C LYS A 36 -6.68 1.48 9.08
N LYS A 37 -5.87 2.28 9.77
CA LYS A 37 -5.92 2.39 11.24
C LYS A 37 -7.30 2.80 11.73
N ILE A 38 -7.81 3.91 11.19
CA ILE A 38 -9.15 4.42 11.54
C ILE A 38 -10.22 3.36 11.26
N TYR A 39 -10.22 2.80 10.05
CA TYR A 39 -11.23 1.83 9.63
C TYR A 39 -11.21 0.55 10.48
N LEU A 40 -10.03 -0.02 10.75
CA LEU A 40 -9.89 -1.26 11.50
C LEU A 40 -10.21 -1.06 12.98
N THR A 41 -9.71 0.01 13.61
CA THR A 41 -10.06 0.33 15.00
C THR A 41 -11.57 0.51 15.15
N ASP A 42 -12.22 1.24 14.23
CA ASP A 42 -13.69 1.44 14.24
C ASP A 42 -14.46 0.12 14.07
N LYS A 43 -14.05 -0.73 13.12
CA LYS A 43 -14.79 -1.96 12.79
C LYS A 43 -14.58 -3.09 13.77
N LEU A 44 -13.39 -3.18 14.36
CA LEU A 44 -13.07 -4.24 15.30
C LEU A 44 -13.52 -3.90 16.73
N ASN A 45 -13.49 -2.62 17.10
CA ASN A 45 -13.94 -2.11 18.41
C ASN A 45 -13.45 -2.98 19.59
N LEU A 46 -12.15 -3.30 19.59
CA LEU A 46 -11.53 -4.17 20.58
C LEU A 46 -11.33 -3.44 21.91
N ASN A 47 -11.28 -4.17 23.01
CA ASN A 47 -10.80 -3.62 24.28
C ASN A 47 -9.30 -3.28 24.20
N PRO A 48 -8.76 -2.42 25.10
CA PRO A 48 -7.36 -1.98 25.01
C PRO A 48 -6.32 -3.11 25.01
N GLU A 49 -6.59 -4.21 25.72
CA GLU A 49 -5.69 -5.36 25.77
C GLU A 49 -5.62 -6.08 24.41
N ASN A 50 -6.78 -6.36 23.81
CA ASN A 50 -6.89 -7.04 22.53
C ASN A 50 -6.52 -6.12 21.35
N GLU A 51 -6.76 -4.81 21.45
CA GLU A 51 -6.32 -3.84 20.44
C GLU A 51 -4.79 -3.81 20.33
N SER A 52 -4.07 -3.83 21.47
CA SER A 52 -2.61 -3.89 21.47
C SER A 52 -2.08 -5.15 20.78
N LYS A 53 -2.63 -6.33 21.13
CA LYS A 53 -2.28 -7.61 20.49
C LYS A 53 -2.60 -7.61 18.99
N PHE A 54 -3.74 -7.05 18.60
CA PHE A 54 -4.14 -6.91 17.19
C PHE A 54 -3.12 -6.11 16.39
N TRP A 55 -2.74 -4.92 16.85
CA TRP A 55 -1.80 -4.08 16.12
C TRP A 55 -0.42 -4.73 15.97
N ILE A 56 0.04 -5.51 16.96
CA ILE A 56 1.28 -6.27 16.86
C ILE A 56 1.20 -7.30 15.72
N ALA A 57 0.18 -8.17 15.74
CA ALA A 57 0.01 -9.21 14.72
C ALA A 57 -0.24 -8.63 13.32
N TYR A 58 -1.08 -7.59 13.22
CA TYR A 58 -1.41 -6.96 11.95
C TYR A 58 -0.22 -6.23 11.31
N ASN A 59 0.58 -5.51 12.11
CA ASN A 59 1.75 -4.82 11.60
C ASN A 59 2.83 -5.80 11.13
N ASP A 60 3.08 -6.88 11.87
CA ASP A 60 3.99 -7.95 11.42
C ASP A 60 3.55 -8.53 10.07
N TYR A 61 2.25 -8.83 9.92
CA TYR A 61 1.70 -9.27 8.64
C TYR A 61 1.89 -8.23 7.53
N GLN A 62 1.58 -6.95 7.77
CA GLN A 62 1.71 -5.89 6.76
C GLN A 62 3.17 -5.66 6.33
N ASP A 63 4.12 -5.68 7.27
CA ASP A 63 5.53 -5.44 6.99
C ASP A 63 6.13 -6.58 6.17
N ASN A 64 5.84 -7.83 6.55
CA ASN A 64 6.28 -9.01 5.79
C ASN A 64 5.63 -9.04 4.40
N LEU A 65 4.34 -8.71 4.29
CA LEU A 65 3.66 -8.63 3.01
C LEU A 65 4.25 -7.54 2.10
N ARG A 66 4.66 -6.39 2.67
CA ARG A 66 5.34 -5.31 1.93
C ARG A 66 6.69 -5.77 1.39
N ILE A 67 7.44 -6.58 2.14
CA ILE A 67 8.70 -7.19 1.66
C ILE A 67 8.43 -8.10 0.46
N VAL A 68 7.44 -9.00 0.56
CA VAL A 68 7.03 -9.92 -0.52
C VAL A 68 6.59 -9.14 -1.77
N TYR A 69 5.79 -8.08 -1.62
CA TYR A 69 5.39 -7.21 -2.72
C TYR A 69 6.56 -6.46 -3.36
N ARG A 70 7.53 -5.99 -2.56
CA ARG A 70 8.72 -5.30 -3.07
C ARG A 70 9.60 -6.26 -3.88
N ALA A 71 9.83 -7.47 -3.36
CA ALA A 71 10.59 -8.51 -4.05
C ALA A 71 9.95 -8.86 -5.41
N LYS A 72 8.64 -9.08 -5.45
CA LYS A 72 7.89 -9.28 -6.69
C LYS A 72 8.08 -8.10 -7.65
N ARG A 73 7.83 -6.87 -7.21
CA ARG A 73 7.90 -5.68 -8.09
C ARG A 73 9.27 -5.55 -8.75
N LEU A 74 10.35 -5.83 -8.03
CA LEU A 74 11.71 -5.78 -8.57
C LEU A 74 11.93 -6.83 -9.66
N LYS A 75 11.50 -8.08 -9.43
CA LYS A 75 11.58 -9.17 -10.42
C LYS A 75 10.76 -8.86 -11.68
N TYR A 76 9.53 -8.38 -11.52
CA TYR A 76 8.63 -8.10 -12.64
C TYR A 76 9.03 -6.88 -13.46
N ARG A 77 9.63 -5.86 -12.82
CA ARG A 77 10.15 -4.70 -13.54
C ARG A 77 11.28 -5.11 -14.49
N LYS A 78 12.15 -6.04 -14.08
CA LYS A 78 13.20 -6.59 -14.94
C LYS A 78 12.59 -7.31 -16.14
N MET A 79 11.57 -8.15 -15.92
CA MET A 79 10.90 -8.89 -16.98
C MET A 79 10.22 -7.98 -18.02
N ASN A 80 9.49 -6.95 -17.60
CA ASN A 80 8.80 -6.05 -18.53
C ASN A 80 9.76 -5.24 -19.42
N LEU A 81 10.99 -4.98 -18.96
CA LEU A 81 12.01 -4.27 -19.72
C LEU A 81 12.66 -5.17 -20.80
N ASP A 82 12.78 -6.48 -20.53
CA ASP A 82 13.48 -7.45 -21.38
C ASP A 82 12.55 -8.47 -22.06
N SER A 83 11.22 -8.23 -22.01
CA SER A 83 10.18 -9.22 -22.35
C SER A 83 10.22 -9.78 -23.78
N SER A 84 10.83 -9.06 -24.72
CA SER A 84 10.95 -9.48 -26.12
C SER A 84 11.98 -10.59 -26.37
N ASN A 85 12.85 -10.91 -25.39
CA ASN A 85 13.96 -11.85 -25.56
C ASN A 85 14.04 -12.94 -24.47
N LEU A 86 12.94 -13.25 -23.77
CA LEU A 86 12.95 -14.28 -22.73
C LEU A 86 13.12 -15.68 -23.33
N SER A 87 14.10 -16.42 -22.83
CA SER A 87 14.26 -17.84 -23.13
C SER A 87 13.18 -18.69 -22.43
N GLU A 88 12.97 -19.92 -22.92
CA GLU A 88 12.01 -20.85 -22.32
C GLU A 88 12.34 -21.17 -20.84
N THR A 89 13.62 -21.24 -20.50
CA THR A 89 14.09 -21.48 -19.14
C THR A 89 13.78 -20.31 -18.21
N GLU A 90 13.98 -19.07 -18.67
CA GLU A 90 13.62 -17.87 -17.92
C GLU A 90 12.11 -17.75 -17.71
N TYR A 91 11.31 -18.16 -18.70
CA TYR A 91 9.85 -18.20 -18.57
C TYR A 91 9.41 -19.21 -17.50
N LYS A 92 9.98 -20.42 -17.48
CA LYS A 92 9.68 -21.43 -16.44
C LYS A 92 10.05 -20.91 -15.05
N GLN A 93 11.24 -20.34 -14.89
CA GLN A 93 11.68 -19.74 -13.62
C GLN A 93 10.74 -18.62 -13.16
N PHE A 94 10.19 -17.83 -14.09
CA PHE A 94 9.22 -16.79 -13.76
C PHE A 94 7.90 -17.36 -13.22
N ILE A 95 7.39 -18.43 -13.82
CA ILE A 95 6.20 -19.12 -13.31
C ILE A 95 6.46 -19.64 -11.90
N ASP A 96 7.61 -20.27 -11.65
CA ASP A 96 7.98 -20.77 -10.33
C ASP A 96 8.08 -19.63 -9.30
N ASP A 97 8.71 -18.52 -9.68
CA ASP A 97 8.80 -17.31 -8.85
C ASP A 97 7.42 -16.72 -8.52
N PHE A 98 6.48 -16.77 -9.46
CA PHE A 98 5.11 -16.31 -9.23
C PHE A 98 4.36 -17.24 -8.28
N LEU A 99 4.51 -18.55 -8.43
CA LEU A 99 3.92 -19.53 -7.54
C LEU A 99 4.46 -19.41 -6.12
N ASP A 100 5.77 -19.23 -5.96
CA ASP A 100 6.41 -18.97 -4.66
C ASP A 100 5.89 -17.68 -4.01
N TYR A 101 5.75 -16.62 -4.80
CA TYR A 101 5.15 -15.36 -4.33
C TYR A 101 3.72 -15.52 -3.80
N GLU A 102 2.87 -16.28 -4.51
CA GLU A 102 1.50 -16.54 -4.07
C GLU A 102 1.46 -17.43 -2.80
N LYS A 103 2.32 -18.46 -2.72
CA LYS A 103 2.45 -19.29 -1.51
C LYS A 103 2.83 -18.45 -0.29
N LYS A 104 3.85 -17.60 -0.40
CA LYS A 104 4.27 -16.71 0.70
C LYS A 104 3.15 -15.81 1.20
N LYS A 105 2.30 -15.30 0.30
CA LYS A 105 1.13 -14.49 0.71
C LYS A 105 0.11 -15.31 1.49
N ILE A 106 -0.14 -16.55 1.06
CA ILE A 106 -1.06 -17.46 1.74
C ILE A 106 -0.52 -17.78 3.12
N ASP A 107 0.77 -18.10 3.24
CA ASP A 107 1.41 -18.42 4.51
C ASP A 107 1.34 -17.25 5.50
N LEU A 108 1.64 -16.03 5.04
CA LEU A 108 1.50 -14.82 5.86
C LEU A 108 0.07 -14.60 6.33
N ARG A 109 -0.92 -14.83 5.45
CA ARG A 109 -2.34 -14.69 5.81
C ARG A 109 -2.78 -15.76 6.80
N ALA A 110 -2.33 -17.01 6.61
CA ALA A 110 -2.59 -18.11 7.52
C ALA A 110 -2.01 -17.81 8.90
N LYS A 111 -0.77 -17.33 8.96
CA LYS A 111 -0.12 -16.88 10.20
C LYS A 111 -0.95 -15.80 10.89
N LEU A 112 -1.34 -14.74 10.18
CA LEU A 112 -2.19 -13.70 10.77
C LEU A 112 -3.49 -14.27 11.36
N ILE A 113 -4.17 -15.16 10.65
CA ILE A 113 -5.42 -15.78 11.15
C ILE A 113 -5.17 -16.58 12.42
N VAL A 114 -4.08 -17.33 12.49
CA VAL A 114 -3.68 -18.08 13.69
C VAL A 114 -3.38 -17.14 14.85
N ASP A 115 -2.56 -16.11 14.62
CA ASP A 115 -2.19 -15.12 15.64
C ASP A 115 -3.45 -14.39 16.19
N LEU A 116 -4.38 -14.00 15.32
CA LEU A 116 -5.62 -13.34 15.72
C LEU A 116 -6.54 -14.27 16.52
N LYS A 117 -6.59 -15.56 16.17
CA LYS A 117 -7.44 -16.56 16.85
C LYS A 117 -7.14 -16.68 18.34
N GLU A 118 -5.93 -16.37 18.77
CA GLU A 118 -5.51 -16.49 20.19
C GLU A 118 -6.25 -15.53 21.13
N PHE A 119 -6.73 -14.38 20.62
CA PHE A 119 -7.36 -13.35 21.44
C PHE A 119 -8.64 -12.75 20.83
N MET A 120 -8.94 -13.06 19.57
CA MET A 120 -10.21 -12.74 18.91
C MET A 120 -11.10 -13.99 18.91
N THR A 121 -11.58 -14.40 20.08
CA THR A 121 -12.67 -15.38 20.15
C THR A 121 -14.01 -14.71 19.82
N LEU A 122 -14.88 -15.42 19.10
CA LEU A 122 -16.29 -15.06 18.92
C LEU A 122 -17.03 -15.06 20.26
#